data_AF-A0A966QY76-F1
#
_entry.id   AF-A0A966QY76-F1
#
_cell.length_a   1.000
_cell.length_b   1.000
_cell.length_c   1.000
_cell.angle_alpha   90.00
_cell.angle_beta   90.00
_cell.angle_gamma   90.00
#
_symmetry.space_group_name_H-M   'P 1'
#
loop_
_entity.id
_entity.type
_entity.pdbx_description
1 polymer ?
#
loop_
_entity_poly.entity_id
_entity_poly.type
_entity_poly.pdbx_seq_one_letter_code
_entity_poly.pdbx_strand_id
1 'polypeptide(L)'
;QHVHQGTPARVPSEEEERRKGSGVSLEITWGHGMPLEPNTPTVVNQYGLDPYRDDYTMGERTDDETTLVARLDELLKECGQFQVWREVPGHLMHPMPGQSTAVRIDRLLRPSNALIAQGWKFGVIGIEAKRGGEKVGPALAQMVDYRRSLFSIDGGITLHPSYVLLWPWRGNGGPSWSQCIQQRLGAATPVHPSSAERDPFTGHQVAVRPSDWDGINFRSGDTFAQLRPGRVIISNEQRVLAQGRKTGSR
;
A
#
# COMPACT_ATOMS: atom_id res chain seq x y z
N GLN A 1 24.14 -20.87 49.19
CA GLN A 1 24.08 -22.21 48.55
C GLN A 1 22.64 -22.46 48.16
N HIS A 2 22.25 -22.12 46.93
CA HIS A 2 20.89 -22.35 46.42
C HIS A 2 20.90 -23.56 45.50
N VAL A 3 20.13 -24.57 45.89
CA VAL A 3 19.94 -25.83 45.18
C VAL A 3 18.91 -25.60 44.07
N HIS A 4 19.35 -25.62 42.81
CA HIS A 4 18.45 -25.68 41.66
C HIS A 4 17.94 -27.11 41.50
N GLN A 5 16.65 -27.32 41.79
CA GLN A 5 15.94 -28.56 41.46
C GLN A 5 15.60 -28.53 39.96
N GLY A 6 16.04 -29.57 39.24
CA GLY A 6 15.81 -29.74 37.82
C GLY A 6 14.36 -30.14 37.50
N THR A 7 13.79 -29.51 36.48
CA THR A 7 12.48 -29.85 35.92
C THR A 7 12.58 -31.17 35.13
N PRO A 8 11.69 -32.16 35.35
CA PRO A 8 11.70 -33.38 34.57
C PRO A 8 11.17 -33.17 33.14
N ALA A 9 11.79 -33.86 32.19
CA ALA A 9 11.42 -33.87 30.78
C ALA A 9 10.03 -34.46 30.56
N ARG A 10 9.24 -33.78 29.72
CA ARG A 10 7.87 -34.16 29.36
C ARG A 10 7.91 -35.32 28.35
N VAL A 11 7.42 -36.49 28.76
CA VAL A 11 7.22 -37.65 27.87
C VAL A 11 5.97 -37.40 27.03
N PRO A 12 6.02 -37.50 25.68
CA PRO A 12 4.83 -37.41 24.84
C PRO A 12 3.93 -38.63 25.09
N SER A 13 2.64 -38.38 25.35
CA SER A 13 1.63 -39.42 25.52
C SER A 13 1.29 -40.07 24.17
N GLU A 14 1.12 -41.40 24.17
CA GLU A 14 0.75 -42.29 23.05
C GLU A 14 -0.57 -41.91 22.31
N GLU A 15 -1.25 -40.85 22.74
CA GLU A 15 -2.49 -40.37 22.15
C GLU A 15 -2.28 -39.46 20.92
N GLU A 16 -1.05 -39.01 20.67
CA GLU A 16 -0.70 -38.13 19.53
C GLU A 16 -0.42 -38.90 18.22
N GLU A 17 -0.27 -40.23 18.27
CA GLU A 17 -0.03 -41.08 17.09
C GLU A 17 -1.30 -41.55 16.37
N ARG A 18 -2.50 -41.35 16.95
CA ARG A 18 -3.78 -41.80 16.36
C ARG A 18 -4.43 -40.83 15.36
N ARG A 19 -3.80 -39.69 15.05
CA ARG A 19 -4.32 -38.71 14.06
C ARG A 19 -3.81 -38.92 12.61
N LYS A 20 -3.19 -40.07 12.32
CA LYS A 20 -2.83 -40.48 10.95
C LYS A 20 -3.77 -41.58 10.46
N GLY A 21 -4.95 -41.22 9.95
CA GLY A 21 -5.81 -42.22 9.32
C GLY A 21 -7.22 -41.75 8.99
N SER A 22 -7.38 -41.13 7.82
CA SER A 22 -8.46 -41.44 6.86
C SER A 22 -8.36 -40.45 5.70
N GLY A 23 -7.50 -40.76 4.73
CA GLY A 23 -7.52 -40.11 3.44
C GLY A 23 -8.78 -40.55 2.69
N VAL A 24 -9.75 -39.65 2.59
CA VAL A 24 -10.84 -39.76 1.61
C VAL A 24 -10.39 -38.96 0.40
N SER A 25 -9.90 -39.65 -0.64
CA SER A 25 -9.66 -39.04 -1.94
C SER A 25 -10.99 -38.93 -2.68
N LEU A 26 -11.52 -37.71 -2.78
CA LEU A 26 -12.60 -37.37 -3.70
C LEU A 26 -11.98 -37.17 -5.08
N GLU A 27 -12.08 -38.17 -5.95
CA GLU A 27 -11.89 -37.97 -7.39
C GLU A 27 -13.11 -37.21 -7.93
N ILE A 28 -12.93 -35.91 -8.17
CA ILE A 28 -13.88 -35.07 -8.90
C ILE A 28 -13.48 -35.14 -10.37
N THR A 29 -14.19 -35.96 -11.15
CA THR A 29 -14.12 -35.97 -12.61
C THR A 29 -14.85 -34.75 -13.17
N TRP A 30 -14.07 -33.76 -13.61
CA TRP A 30 -14.59 -32.63 -14.38
C TRP A 30 -14.90 -33.11 -15.79
N GLY A 31 -16.19 -33.16 -16.12
CA GLY A 31 -16.66 -33.43 -17.48
C GLY A 31 -16.04 -32.44 -18.47
N HIS A 32 -15.53 -32.98 -19.57
CA HIS A 32 -15.15 -32.20 -20.75
C HIS A 32 -16.34 -31.37 -21.24
N GLY A 33 -16.35 -30.10 -20.86
CA GLY A 33 -17.34 -29.11 -21.26
C GLY A 33 -16.66 -27.86 -21.77
N MET A 34 -16.53 -27.80 -23.10
CA MET A 34 -16.46 -26.60 -23.95
C MET A 34 -15.40 -25.52 -23.63
N PRO A 35 -14.50 -25.17 -24.58
CA PRO A 35 -13.69 -23.97 -24.44
C PRO A 35 -14.63 -22.75 -24.46
N LEU A 36 -14.85 -22.15 -23.29
CA LEU A 36 -15.35 -20.77 -23.23
C LEU A 36 -14.21 -19.88 -23.70
N GLU A 37 -14.24 -19.48 -24.97
CA GLU A 37 -13.43 -18.33 -25.38
C GLU A 37 -13.92 -17.10 -24.62
N PRO A 38 -13.08 -16.45 -23.79
CA PRO A 38 -13.46 -15.22 -23.14
C PRO A 38 -13.37 -14.08 -24.15
N ASN A 39 -14.31 -14.00 -25.09
CA ASN A 39 -14.55 -12.79 -25.86
C ASN A 39 -15.32 -11.79 -24.98
N THR A 40 -14.65 -11.32 -23.93
CA THR A 40 -15.05 -10.05 -23.32
C THR A 40 -14.50 -9.00 -24.26
N PRO A 41 -15.33 -8.18 -24.93
CA PRO A 41 -14.81 -7.11 -25.76
C PRO A 41 -14.01 -6.18 -24.85
N THR A 42 -12.69 -6.21 -24.97
CA THR A 42 -11.83 -5.21 -24.36
C THR A 42 -12.26 -3.89 -24.99
N VAL A 43 -12.90 -3.03 -24.19
CA VAL A 43 -13.20 -1.65 -24.59
C VAL A 43 -11.86 -0.93 -24.57
N VAL A 44 -11.08 -1.16 -25.62
CA VAL A 44 -9.87 -0.43 -25.89
C VAL A 44 -10.34 0.97 -26.29
N ASN A 45 -9.89 2.00 -25.58
CA ASN A 45 -10.17 3.35 -26.04
C ASN A 45 -9.57 3.56 -27.46
N GLN A 46 -9.95 4.63 -28.15
CA GLN A 46 -9.41 4.96 -29.47
C GLN A 46 -7.86 5.09 -29.54
N TYR A 47 -7.16 4.96 -28.41
CA TYR A 47 -5.70 5.02 -28.27
C TYR A 47 -5.05 3.67 -27.92
N GLY A 48 -5.77 2.54 -27.95
CA GLY A 48 -5.14 1.24 -27.68
C GLY A 48 -4.99 0.91 -26.19
N LEU A 49 -5.45 1.78 -25.29
CA LEU A 49 -5.24 1.64 -23.83
C LEU A 49 -6.56 1.28 -23.16
N ASP A 50 -6.52 0.24 -22.33
CA ASP A 50 -7.60 -0.06 -21.39
C ASP A 50 -7.59 1.02 -20.30
N PRO A 51 -8.59 1.93 -20.27
CA PRO A 51 -8.60 3.05 -19.34
C PRO A 51 -8.66 2.60 -17.87
N TYR A 52 -9.04 1.35 -17.61
CA TYR A 52 -9.09 0.79 -16.25
C TYR A 52 -7.77 0.15 -15.82
N ARG A 53 -6.82 -0.07 -16.73
CA ARG A 53 -5.59 -0.79 -16.39
C ARG A 53 -4.71 0.00 -15.41
N ASP A 54 -4.60 1.31 -15.60
CA ASP A 54 -3.74 2.16 -14.76
C ASP A 54 -4.37 2.55 -13.42
N ASP A 55 -5.69 2.51 -13.31
CA ASP A 55 -6.42 2.89 -12.08
C ASP A 55 -6.29 1.82 -10.98
N TYR A 56 -6.14 0.55 -11.37
CA TYR A 56 -6.07 -0.59 -10.46
C TYR A 56 -4.72 -1.30 -10.46
N THR A 57 -3.83 -0.98 -11.40
CA THR A 57 -2.47 -1.51 -11.47
C THR A 57 -1.50 -0.41 -11.88
N MET A 58 -0.51 -0.10 -11.04
CA MET A 58 0.57 0.84 -11.33
C MET A 58 1.87 0.07 -11.51
N GLY A 59 2.77 0.60 -12.34
CA GLY A 59 4.06 -0.03 -12.69
C GLY A 59 3.92 -1.10 -13.77
N GLU A 60 5.03 -1.46 -14.40
CA GLU A 60 5.08 -2.61 -15.28
C GLU A 60 4.96 -3.90 -14.45
N ARG A 61 4.43 -4.98 -15.03
CA ARG A 61 4.39 -6.29 -14.33
C ARG A 61 5.78 -6.82 -13.96
N THR A 62 6.80 -6.32 -14.62
CA THR A 62 8.23 -6.61 -14.41
C THR A 62 8.83 -5.82 -13.26
N ASP A 63 8.17 -4.76 -12.77
CA ASP A 63 8.65 -3.99 -11.63
C ASP A 63 8.46 -4.81 -10.36
N ASP A 64 9.56 -5.40 -9.87
CA ASP A 64 9.54 -6.11 -8.60
C ASP A 64 9.32 -5.15 -7.43
N GLU A 65 8.62 -5.64 -6.40
CA GLU A 65 8.33 -4.91 -5.18
C GLU A 65 9.62 -4.41 -4.51
N THR A 66 10.69 -5.22 -4.51
CA THR A 66 11.99 -4.85 -3.93
C THR A 66 12.56 -3.59 -4.59
N THR A 67 12.48 -3.49 -5.92
CA THR A 67 12.97 -2.34 -6.69
C THR A 67 12.14 -1.09 -6.37
N LEU A 68 10.82 -1.24 -6.30
CA LEU A 68 9.90 -0.14 -5.99
C LEU A 68 10.10 0.38 -4.56
N VAL A 69 10.31 -0.51 -3.60
CA VAL A 69 10.59 -0.19 -2.20
C VAL A 69 11.97 0.43 -2.03
N ALA A 70 12.99 -0.08 -2.72
CA ALA A 70 14.32 0.51 -2.72
C ALA A 70 14.28 1.96 -3.24
N ARG A 71 13.51 2.21 -4.32
CA ARG A 71 13.34 3.56 -4.85
C ARG A 71 12.60 4.49 -3.88
N LEU A 72 11.57 3.99 -3.20
CA LEU A 72 10.90 4.73 -2.12
C LEU A 72 11.89 5.15 -1.03
N ASP A 73 12.71 4.21 -0.56
CA ASP A 73 13.70 4.46 0.48
C ASP A 73 14.74 5.51 0.08
N GLU A 74 15.21 5.49 -1.17
CA GLU A 74 16.11 6.50 -1.73
C GLU A 74 15.45 7.89 -1.71
N LEU A 75 14.22 8.02 -2.22
CA LEU A 75 13.50 9.29 -2.26
C LEU A 75 13.21 9.85 -0.85
N LEU A 76 12.86 8.97 0.11
CA LEU A 76 12.68 9.36 1.50
C LEU A 76 13.99 9.82 2.15
N LYS A 77 15.10 9.12 1.86
CA LYS A 77 16.43 9.48 2.34
C LYS A 77 16.89 10.83 1.78
N GLU A 78 16.72 11.05 0.47
CA GLU A 78 17.03 12.33 -0.20
C GLU A 78 16.17 13.48 0.33
N CYS A 79 14.92 13.21 0.70
CA CYS A 79 14.05 14.19 1.33
C CYS A 79 14.57 14.58 2.72
N GLY A 80 15.04 13.62 3.53
CA GLY A 80 15.65 13.87 4.83
C GLY A 80 14.71 14.42 5.91
N GLN A 81 13.40 14.43 5.67
CA GLN A 81 12.39 15.01 6.57
C GLN A 81 11.65 13.98 7.43
N PHE A 82 12.03 12.70 7.35
CA PHE A 82 11.42 11.62 8.11
C PHE A 82 12.47 10.72 8.76
N GLN A 83 12.16 10.26 9.97
CA GLN A 83 12.73 9.02 10.49
C GLN A 83 11.91 7.85 9.91
N VAL A 84 12.62 6.90 9.30
CA VAL A 84 12.00 5.76 8.60
C VAL A 84 12.32 4.47 9.34
N TRP A 85 11.28 3.73 9.73
CA TRP A 85 11.40 2.34 10.16
C TRP A 85 10.89 1.41 9.06
N ARG A 86 11.52 0.25 8.93
CA ARG A 86 11.27 -0.73 7.86
C ARG A 86 10.68 -2.00 8.43
N GLU A 87 9.74 -2.59 7.70
CA GLU A 87 9.12 -3.89 8.00
C GLU A 87 8.67 -4.01 9.46
N VAL A 88 7.91 -3.01 9.91
CA VAL A 88 7.61 -2.85 11.34
C VAL A 88 6.53 -3.84 11.73
N PRO A 89 6.79 -4.74 12.70
CA PRO A 89 5.77 -5.66 13.19
C PRO A 89 4.71 -4.90 13.99
N GLY A 90 3.48 -5.34 13.86
CA GLY A 90 2.34 -4.79 14.58
C GLY A 90 1.36 -5.85 15.03
N HIS A 91 0.39 -5.40 15.81
CA HIS A 91 -0.70 -6.23 16.30
C HIS A 91 -2.03 -5.50 16.13
N LEU A 92 -3.04 -6.22 15.66
CA LEU A 92 -4.42 -5.74 15.63
C LEU A 92 -4.93 -5.57 17.06
N MET A 93 -5.48 -4.38 17.35
CA MET A 93 -6.10 -4.11 18.65
C MET A 93 -7.47 -4.78 18.78
N HIS A 94 -8.18 -4.95 17.66
CA HIS A 94 -9.54 -5.50 17.61
C HIS A 94 -9.68 -6.49 16.44
N PRO A 95 -9.04 -7.68 16.53
CA PRO A 95 -9.16 -8.71 15.50
C PRO A 95 -10.60 -9.24 15.44
N MET A 96 -11.09 -9.54 14.23
CA MET A 96 -12.33 -10.31 14.08
C MET A 96 -12.09 -11.79 14.47
N PRO A 97 -13.13 -12.54 14.87
CA PRO A 97 -12.99 -13.97 15.14
C PRO A 97 -12.36 -14.71 13.96
N GLY A 98 -11.26 -15.43 14.22
CA GLY A 98 -10.50 -16.17 13.19
C GLY A 98 -9.50 -15.33 12.38
N GLN A 99 -9.41 -14.01 12.60
CA GLN A 99 -8.42 -13.16 11.95
C GLN A 99 -7.06 -13.26 12.65
N SER A 100 -5.97 -13.34 11.87
CA SER A 100 -4.61 -13.23 12.41
C SER A 100 -4.42 -11.88 13.09
N THR A 101 -3.89 -11.87 14.30
CA THR A 101 -3.59 -10.62 15.04
C THR A 101 -2.28 -9.98 14.61
N ALA A 102 -1.34 -10.77 14.09
CA ALA A 102 -0.04 -10.27 13.66
C ALA A 102 -0.16 -9.60 12.29
N VAL A 103 0.41 -8.39 12.19
CA VAL A 103 0.52 -7.63 10.95
C VAL A 103 1.95 -7.10 10.79
N ARG A 104 2.32 -6.70 9.58
CA ARG A 104 3.58 -6.01 9.27
C ARG A 104 3.25 -4.85 8.35
N ILE A 105 3.83 -3.68 8.59
CA ILE A 105 3.77 -2.57 7.62
C ILE A 105 5.14 -2.33 7.02
N ASP A 106 5.20 -2.06 5.73
CA ASP A 106 6.49 -1.95 5.05
C ASP A 106 7.30 -0.76 5.54
N ARG A 107 6.70 0.43 5.69
CA ARG A 107 7.39 1.59 6.25
C ARG A 107 6.51 2.35 7.25
N LEU A 108 7.13 2.81 8.33
CA LEU A 108 6.59 3.87 9.19
C LEU A 108 7.46 5.11 9.08
N LEU A 109 6.81 6.25 8.86
CA LEU A 109 7.47 7.54 8.69
C LEU A 109 7.06 8.46 9.83
N ARG A 110 8.01 8.79 10.71
CA ARG A 110 7.84 9.85 11.70
C ARG A 110 8.40 11.16 11.14
N PRO A 111 7.60 12.24 11.10
CA PRO A 111 8.07 13.54 10.63
C PRO A 111 9.14 14.10 11.56
N SER A 112 10.12 14.79 10.99
CA SER A 112 11.09 15.57 11.75
C SER A 112 10.41 16.74 12.48
N ASN A 113 11.04 17.27 13.52
CA ASN A 113 10.54 18.49 14.18
C ASN A 113 10.51 19.69 13.21
N ALA A 114 11.44 19.75 12.25
CA ALA A 114 11.47 20.79 11.22
C ALA A 114 10.26 20.68 10.29
N LEU A 115 9.89 19.47 9.88
CA LEU A 115 8.71 19.23 9.04
C LEU A 115 7.40 19.54 9.80
N ILE A 116 7.33 19.21 11.10
CA ILE A 116 6.20 19.60 11.96
C ILE A 116 6.08 21.13 12.02
N ALA A 117 7.19 21.84 12.22
CA ALA A 117 7.21 23.30 12.26
C ALA A 117 6.79 23.95 10.93
N GLN A 118 7.01 23.27 9.79
CA GLN A 118 6.52 23.68 8.47
C GLN A 118 5.02 23.42 8.26
N GLY A 119 4.32 22.87 9.24
CA GLY A 119 2.88 22.65 9.21
C GLY A 119 2.44 21.23 8.93
N TRP A 120 3.33 20.23 9.07
CA TRP A 120 2.94 18.83 8.97
C TRP A 120 2.06 18.43 10.17
N LYS A 121 0.80 18.09 9.88
CA LYS A 121 -0.22 17.79 10.90
C LYS A 121 -0.60 16.31 10.98
N PHE A 122 -0.02 15.47 10.13
CA PHE A 122 -0.46 14.07 9.96
C PHE A 122 0.22 13.10 10.92
N GLY A 123 1.02 13.58 11.87
CA GLY A 123 1.76 12.70 12.78
C GLY A 123 2.58 11.65 12.03
N VAL A 124 2.66 10.44 12.59
CA VAL A 124 3.28 9.27 11.95
C VAL A 124 2.36 8.75 10.85
N ILE A 125 2.92 8.44 9.69
CA ILE A 125 2.20 7.79 8.60
C ILE A 125 2.82 6.43 8.27
N GLY A 126 1.99 5.51 7.79
CA GLY A 126 2.41 4.22 7.28
C GLY A 126 2.46 4.22 5.74
N ILE A 127 3.36 3.45 5.17
CA ILE A 127 3.35 3.12 3.75
C ILE A 127 3.32 1.61 3.59
N GLU A 128 2.37 1.14 2.78
CA GLU A 128 2.33 -0.21 2.25
C GLU A 128 2.82 -0.16 0.81
N ALA A 129 3.73 -1.06 0.44
CA ALA A 129 4.19 -1.21 -0.92
C ALA A 129 3.42 -2.33 -1.64
N LYS A 130 3.34 -2.22 -2.96
CA LYS A 130 2.85 -3.31 -3.82
C LYS A 130 3.77 -3.47 -5.03
N ARG A 131 3.82 -4.67 -5.59
CA ARG A 131 4.48 -4.93 -6.87
C ARG A 131 3.79 -4.19 -8.02
N GLY A 132 4.55 -3.94 -9.09
CA GLY A 132 4.01 -3.45 -10.35
C GLY A 132 2.97 -4.41 -10.96
N GLY A 133 1.92 -3.87 -11.59
CA GLY A 133 0.91 -4.71 -12.26
C GLY A 133 -0.04 -5.50 -11.33
N GLU A 134 0.17 -5.49 -10.01
CA GLU A 134 -0.71 -6.15 -9.05
C GLU A 134 -1.95 -5.32 -8.70
N LYS A 135 -3.06 -6.02 -8.47
CA LYS A 135 -4.35 -5.44 -8.06
C LYS A 135 -4.21 -4.73 -6.72
N VAL A 136 -4.79 -3.54 -6.60
CA VAL A 136 -4.75 -2.76 -5.34
C VAL A 136 -5.63 -3.31 -4.22
N GLY A 137 -6.64 -4.12 -4.54
CA GLY A 137 -7.64 -4.61 -3.56
C GLY A 137 -7.03 -5.30 -2.32
N PRO A 138 -6.16 -6.32 -2.49
CA PRO A 138 -5.48 -6.97 -1.37
C PRO A 138 -4.68 -6.01 -0.49
N ALA A 139 -3.88 -5.13 -1.09
CA ALA A 139 -3.10 -4.14 -0.34
C ALA A 139 -3.99 -3.16 0.43
N LEU A 140 -5.08 -2.69 -0.19
CA LEU A 140 -6.05 -1.83 0.50
C LEU A 140 -6.72 -2.53 1.68
N ALA A 141 -7.03 -3.82 1.56
CA ALA A 141 -7.58 -4.60 2.67
C ALA A 141 -6.59 -4.70 3.84
N GLN A 142 -5.31 -4.94 3.56
CA GLN A 142 -4.24 -4.92 4.58
C GLN A 142 -4.10 -3.53 5.23
N MET A 143 -4.16 -2.45 4.44
CA MET A 143 -4.09 -1.10 4.97
C MET A 143 -5.24 -0.76 5.94
N VAL A 144 -6.45 -1.29 5.70
CA VAL A 144 -7.58 -1.14 6.64
C VAL A 144 -7.27 -1.82 7.99
N ASP A 145 -6.59 -2.97 7.98
CA ASP A 145 -6.13 -3.64 9.19
C ASP A 145 -5.06 -2.81 9.91
N TYR A 146 -4.14 -2.19 9.19
CA TYR A 146 -3.11 -1.33 9.80
C TYR A 146 -3.69 -0.13 10.55
N ARG A 147 -4.82 0.43 10.09
CA ARG A 147 -5.54 1.51 10.80
C ARG A 147 -6.03 1.10 12.20
N ARG A 148 -6.19 -0.21 12.44
CA ARG A 148 -6.65 -0.80 13.70
C ARG A 148 -5.51 -1.50 14.45
N SER A 149 -4.27 -1.27 14.03
CA SER A 149 -3.08 -1.93 14.57
C SER A 149 -2.15 -0.96 15.29
N LEU A 150 -1.43 -1.47 16.29
CA LEU A 150 -0.29 -0.78 16.89
C LEU A 150 0.99 -1.44 16.42
N PHE A 151 1.97 -0.62 16.05
CA PHE A 151 3.26 -1.08 15.53
C PHE A 151 4.35 -0.82 16.55
N SER A 152 5.19 -1.82 16.81
CA SER A 152 6.23 -1.73 17.82
C SER A 152 7.56 -1.39 17.16
N ILE A 153 8.21 -0.32 17.64
CA ILE A 153 9.57 0.06 17.25
C ILE A 153 10.53 -0.14 18.43
N ASP A 154 11.82 0.07 18.18
CA ASP A 154 12.86 -0.05 19.21
C ASP A 154 12.57 0.79 20.45
N GLY A 155 12.96 0.27 21.62
CA GLY A 155 12.73 0.93 22.91
C GLY A 155 11.33 0.74 23.49
N GLY A 156 10.54 -0.22 22.96
CA GLY A 156 9.21 -0.55 23.49
C GLY A 156 8.15 0.51 23.18
N ILE A 157 8.42 1.40 22.24
CA ILE A 157 7.48 2.43 21.79
C ILE A 157 6.50 1.79 20.81
N THR A 158 5.21 2.01 21.05
CA THR A 158 4.15 1.64 20.10
C THR A 158 3.64 2.85 19.36
N LEU A 159 3.44 2.71 18.05
CA LEU A 159 2.98 3.75 17.16
C LEU A 159 1.65 3.35 16.54
N HIS A 160 0.72 4.30 16.50
CA HIS A 160 -0.52 4.22 15.72
C HIS A 160 -0.39 5.16 14.52
N PRO A 161 -0.35 4.66 13.28
CA PRO A 161 -0.25 5.54 12.12
C PRO A 161 -1.53 6.37 12.03
N SER A 162 -1.42 7.65 11.65
CA SER A 162 -2.59 8.51 11.42
C SER A 162 -3.17 8.36 10.02
N TYR A 163 -2.33 7.99 9.06
CA TYR A 163 -2.67 7.66 7.68
C TYR A 163 -1.86 6.45 7.23
N VAL A 164 -2.39 5.70 6.27
CA VAL A 164 -1.66 4.63 5.58
C VAL A 164 -1.76 4.87 4.09
N LEU A 165 -0.62 4.92 3.40
CA LEU A 165 -0.53 5.24 1.98
C LEU A 165 -0.05 4.03 1.18
N LEU A 166 -0.63 3.79 0.01
CA LEU A 166 -0.18 2.73 -0.89
C LEU A 166 0.88 3.25 -1.86
N TRP A 167 1.99 2.53 -2.00
CA TRP A 167 3.10 2.83 -2.89
C TRP A 167 3.38 1.70 -3.89
N PRO A 168 3.70 2.00 -5.17
CA PRO A 168 3.31 3.20 -5.87
C PRO A 168 1.80 3.12 -6.21
N TRP A 169 1.06 4.18 -5.94
CA TRP A 169 -0.34 4.28 -6.37
C TRP A 169 -0.72 5.74 -6.70
N ARG A 170 -1.57 5.94 -7.71
CA ARG A 170 -2.10 7.26 -8.08
C ARG A 170 -3.42 7.61 -7.38
N GLY A 171 -4.05 6.63 -6.74
CA GLY A 171 -5.47 6.68 -6.39
C GLY A 171 -6.33 6.31 -7.60
N ASN A 172 -7.53 5.77 -7.37
CA ASN A 172 -8.41 5.31 -8.46
C ASN A 172 -9.56 6.26 -8.80
N GLY A 173 -9.60 7.47 -8.21
CA GLY A 173 -10.78 8.33 -8.31
C GLY A 173 -12.06 7.61 -7.85
N GLY A 174 -13.21 8.27 -7.97
CA GLY A 174 -14.50 7.60 -7.80
C GLY A 174 -14.87 7.11 -6.38
N PRO A 175 -15.87 6.20 -6.26
CA PRO A 175 -16.46 5.80 -4.97
C PRO A 175 -15.53 5.03 -4.03
N SER A 176 -14.64 4.20 -4.56
CA SER A 176 -13.65 3.48 -3.74
C SER A 176 -12.66 4.44 -3.09
N TRP A 177 -12.31 5.53 -3.78
CA TRP A 177 -11.42 6.55 -3.23
C TRP A 177 -12.07 7.31 -2.07
N SER A 178 -13.38 7.62 -2.14
CA SER A 178 -14.06 8.27 -1.02
C SER A 178 -14.10 7.40 0.23
N GLN A 179 -14.29 6.08 0.08
CA GLN A 179 -14.18 5.12 1.18
C GLN A 179 -12.75 5.07 1.74
N CYS A 180 -11.73 5.05 0.87
CA CYS A 180 -10.33 5.12 1.31
C CYS A 180 -10.06 6.37 2.16
N ILE A 181 -10.54 7.54 1.71
CA ILE A 181 -10.38 8.81 2.43
C ILE A 181 -11.02 8.74 3.82
N GLN A 182 -12.25 8.24 3.92
CA GLN A 182 -12.96 8.12 5.19
C GLN A 182 -12.22 7.21 6.18
N GLN A 183 -11.49 6.21 5.68
CA GLN A 183 -10.66 5.30 6.46
C GLN A 183 -9.22 5.83 6.70
N ARG A 184 -8.92 7.07 6.28
CA ARG A 184 -7.57 7.69 6.30
C ARG A 184 -6.53 6.85 5.55
N LEU A 185 -6.98 6.24 4.46
CA LEU A 185 -6.11 5.62 3.47
C LEU A 185 -5.78 6.63 2.39
N GLY A 186 -4.65 6.43 1.74
CA GLY A 186 -4.20 7.32 0.68
C GLY A 186 -3.27 6.66 -0.30
N ALA A 187 -2.66 7.49 -1.13
CA ALA A 187 -1.76 7.10 -2.18
C ALA A 187 -0.43 7.83 -2.02
N ALA A 188 0.66 7.09 -2.10
CA ALA A 188 1.99 7.62 -2.30
C ALA A 188 2.29 7.44 -3.80
N THR A 189 2.28 8.55 -4.52
CA THR A 189 2.43 8.56 -5.98
C THR A 189 3.85 8.99 -6.34
N PRO A 190 4.60 8.21 -7.11
CA PRO A 190 5.88 8.70 -7.63
C PRO A 190 5.66 9.93 -8.49
N VAL A 191 6.56 10.90 -8.40
CA VAL A 191 6.55 12.05 -9.30
C VAL A 191 7.69 11.94 -10.27
N HIS A 192 7.40 12.34 -11.50
CA HIS A 192 8.35 12.33 -12.60
C HIS A 192 8.41 13.74 -13.19
N PRO A 193 9.60 14.31 -13.43
CA PRO A 193 9.74 15.66 -13.94
C PRO A 193 9.19 15.81 -15.36
N SER A 194 9.19 14.74 -16.15
CA SER A 194 8.74 14.77 -17.55
C SER A 194 7.49 13.94 -17.80
N SER A 195 6.53 13.90 -16.87
CA SER A 195 5.26 13.17 -17.07
C SER A 195 4.46 13.59 -18.31
N ALA A 196 4.83 14.71 -18.95
CA ALA A 196 4.28 15.20 -20.22
C ALA A 196 5.11 14.84 -21.47
N GLU A 197 6.27 14.21 -21.30
CA GLU A 197 7.18 13.90 -22.41
C GLU A 197 6.62 12.73 -23.22
N ARG A 198 6.42 13.01 -24.51
CA ARG A 198 6.02 12.04 -25.52
C ARG A 198 7.24 11.77 -26.37
N ASP A 199 7.43 10.51 -26.72
CA ASP A 199 8.43 10.11 -27.70
C ASP A 199 8.19 10.91 -28.99
N PRO A 200 9.19 11.66 -29.49
CA PRO A 200 8.99 12.61 -30.57
C PRO A 200 8.74 11.93 -31.93
N PHE A 201 9.06 10.64 -32.06
CA PHE A 201 8.91 9.88 -33.30
C PHE A 201 7.58 9.14 -33.36
N THR A 202 7.12 8.61 -32.22
CA THR A 202 5.93 7.78 -32.13
C THR A 202 4.73 8.51 -31.53
N GLY A 203 4.95 9.63 -30.83
CA GLY A 203 3.92 10.36 -30.08
C GLY A 203 3.39 9.61 -28.85
N HIS A 204 3.90 8.41 -28.57
CA HIS A 204 3.55 7.63 -27.40
C HIS A 204 4.18 8.22 -26.14
N GLN A 205 3.51 8.03 -24.99
CA GLN A 205 4.07 8.42 -23.72
C GLN A 205 5.27 7.52 -23.42
N VAL A 206 6.42 8.13 -23.09
CA VAL A 206 7.61 7.36 -22.71
C VAL A 206 7.29 6.60 -21.42
N ALA A 207 7.57 5.30 -21.41
CA ALA A 207 7.42 4.48 -20.21
C ALA A 207 8.36 5.01 -19.13
N VAL A 208 7.80 5.44 -18.01
CA VAL A 208 8.56 6.01 -16.90
C VAL A 208 9.11 4.89 -16.05
N ARG A 209 10.44 4.83 -15.89
CA ARG A 209 11.08 3.83 -15.03
C ARG A 209 11.13 4.33 -13.59
N PRO A 210 11.19 3.44 -12.58
CA PRO A 210 11.37 3.84 -11.19
C PRO A 210 12.58 4.76 -10.95
N SER A 211 13.67 4.55 -11.70
CA SER A 211 14.88 5.39 -11.66
C SER A 211 14.63 6.86 -11.98
N ASP A 212 13.59 7.16 -12.75
CA ASP A 212 13.34 8.49 -13.27
C ASP A 212 12.51 9.34 -12.29
N TRP A 213 11.98 8.72 -11.22
CA TRP A 213 11.14 9.41 -10.25
C TRP A 213 11.96 10.39 -9.41
N ASP A 214 11.52 11.63 -9.26
CA ASP A 214 12.24 12.70 -8.55
C ASP A 214 11.62 13.04 -7.20
N GLY A 215 10.60 12.30 -6.77
CA GLY A 215 9.90 12.58 -5.53
C GLY A 215 8.62 11.79 -5.35
N ILE A 216 7.87 12.15 -4.31
CA ILE A 216 6.66 11.43 -3.90
C ILE A 216 5.56 12.44 -3.62
N ASN A 217 4.38 12.25 -4.20
CA ASN A 217 3.17 12.95 -3.82
C ASN A 217 2.36 12.09 -2.86
N PHE A 218 2.20 12.54 -1.64
CA PHE A 218 1.24 11.97 -0.69
C PHE A 218 -0.13 12.58 -0.92
N ARG A 219 -1.12 11.71 -1.16
CA ARG A 219 -2.51 12.07 -1.40
C ARG A 219 -3.41 11.33 -0.42
N SER A 220 -4.19 12.07 0.36
CA SER A 220 -5.33 11.49 1.09
C SER A 220 -6.40 12.58 1.27
N GLY A 221 -7.53 12.42 0.58
CA GLY A 221 -8.64 13.38 0.64
C GLY A 221 -8.21 14.78 0.22
N ASP A 222 -8.45 15.73 1.12
CA ASP A 222 -8.15 17.16 0.94
C ASP A 222 -6.67 17.51 1.15
N THR A 223 -5.83 16.52 1.45
CA THR A 223 -4.42 16.73 1.76
C THR A 223 -3.53 16.31 0.60
N PHE A 224 -2.59 17.21 0.26
CA PHE A 224 -1.53 16.93 -0.68
C PHE A 224 -0.19 17.44 -0.11
N ALA A 225 0.75 16.53 0.13
CA ALA A 225 2.13 16.88 0.45
C ALA A 225 3.05 16.29 -0.62
N GLN A 226 4.01 17.07 -1.09
CA GLN A 226 4.94 16.68 -2.13
C GLN A 226 6.36 16.65 -1.58
N LEU A 227 6.94 15.46 -1.56
CA LEU A 227 8.33 15.20 -1.22
C LEU A 227 9.21 15.39 -2.45
N ARG A 228 10.34 16.04 -2.24
CA ARG A 228 11.43 16.23 -3.21
C ARG A 228 12.78 16.14 -2.49
N PRO A 229 13.88 15.92 -3.23
CA PRO A 229 15.22 16.03 -2.68
C PRO A 229 15.38 17.33 -1.87
N GLY A 230 15.73 17.19 -0.60
CA GLY A 230 15.95 18.29 0.35
C GLY A 230 14.73 19.13 0.75
N ARG A 231 13.51 18.86 0.27
CA ARG A 231 12.34 19.70 0.60
C ARG A 231 11.01 18.94 0.63
N VAL A 232 10.08 19.48 1.41
CA VAL A 232 8.67 19.07 1.43
C VAL A 232 7.81 20.29 1.16
N ILE A 233 6.93 20.17 0.16
CA ILE A 233 5.93 21.18 -0.16
C ILE A 233 4.60 20.69 0.42
N ILE A 234 4.12 21.36 1.46
CA ILE A 234 2.82 21.07 2.07
C ILE A 234 1.81 22.02 1.41
N SER A 235 0.99 21.51 0.51
CA SER A 235 -0.16 22.27 0.01
C SER A 235 -1.36 21.96 0.90
N ASN A 236 -1.70 22.91 1.77
CA ASN A 236 -2.99 22.92 2.47
C ASN A 236 -4.10 23.50 1.59
N GLU A 237 -3.92 23.53 0.26
CA GLU A 237 -5.00 23.89 -0.64
C GLU A 237 -6.10 22.85 -0.45
N GLN A 238 -7.10 23.24 0.35
CA GLN A 238 -8.40 22.61 0.32
C GLN A 238 -8.78 22.58 -1.16
N ARG A 239 -8.67 21.42 -1.78
CA ARG A 239 -9.56 21.12 -2.90
C ARG A 239 -10.93 21.18 -2.26
N VAL A 240 -11.52 22.38 -2.25
CA VAL A 240 -12.97 22.55 -2.25
C VAL A 240 -13.38 21.60 -3.35
N LEU A 241 -13.86 20.42 -2.94
CA LEU A 241 -14.38 19.45 -3.87
C LEU A 241 -15.24 20.26 -4.80
N ALA A 242 -14.86 20.29 -6.07
CA ALA A 242 -15.77 20.67 -7.13
C ALA A 242 -16.88 19.59 -7.18
N GLN A 243 -17.58 19.36 -6.07
CA GLN A 243 -19.02 19.17 -6.09
C GLN A 243 -19.49 20.33 -6.93
N GLY A 244 -19.81 20.02 -8.18
CA GLY A 244 -20.12 21.04 -9.17
C GLY A 244 -20.98 22.10 -8.52
N ARG A 245 -20.66 23.37 -8.76
CA ARG A 245 -21.70 24.39 -8.73
C ARG A 245 -22.87 23.73 -9.46
N LYS A 246 -23.91 23.34 -8.72
CA LYS A 246 -25.20 23.02 -9.31
C LYS A 246 -25.54 24.31 -10.03
N THR A 247 -25.24 24.36 -11.32
CA THR A 247 -25.82 25.33 -12.23
C THR A 247 -27.29 24.96 -12.22
N GLY A 248 -28.02 25.50 -11.25
CA GLY A 248 -29.46 25.41 -11.22
C GLY A 248 -29.96 26.13 -12.46
N SER A 249 -30.14 25.39 -13.54
CA SER A 249 -31.13 25.75 -14.54
C SER A 249 -32.48 25.57 -13.85
N ARG A 250 -33.05 26.71 -13.43
CA ARG A 250 -34.50 26.83 -13.26
C ARG A 250 -35.17 26.69 -14.61
#